data_AF-A0A7X7NZY7-F1
#
_entry.id   AF-A0A7X7NZY7-F1
#
_cell.length_a   1.000
_cell.length_b   1.000
_cell.length_c   1.000
_cell.angle_alpha   90.00
_cell.angle_beta   90.00
_cell.angle_gamma   90.00
#
_symmetry.space_group_name_H-M   'P 1'
#
loop_
_entity.id
_entity.type
_entity.pdbx_description
1 polymer ?
#
loop_
_entity_poly.entity_id
_entity_poly.type
_entity_poly.pdbx_seq_one_letter_code
_entity_poly.pdbx_strand_id
1 'polypeptide(L)'
;MSNTMKEAFEKAGYKSKSNNTMDPDKVKGNSQDSFFLDTDYPAQAEIVIMELKKFLGRKYGQFTTSKIRNILSRVSEIYNDVSLTQNEVLDQDIQNRIAYLKIRLVYECGREPDIIKPFVEKAKLLELLNAIGDSRKRFIDYAHYMEALVAYHRYYGGRDN
;
A
#
# COMPACT_ATOMS: atom_id res chain seq x y z
N MET A 1 -4.45 -29.54 -5.00
CA MET A 1 -5.21 -28.65 -4.10
C MET A 1 -5.11 -27.24 -4.67
N SER A 2 -6.26 -26.56 -4.77
CA SER A 2 -6.51 -25.38 -5.59
C SER A 2 -5.60 -24.18 -5.28
N ASN A 3 -5.19 -23.47 -6.33
CA ASN A 3 -4.30 -22.31 -6.31
C ASN A 3 -5.10 -21.00 -6.14
N THR A 4 -5.95 -20.96 -5.10
CA THR A 4 -6.98 -19.91 -4.88
C THR A 4 -6.43 -18.49 -4.73
N MET A 5 -5.22 -18.34 -4.17
CA MET A 5 -4.60 -17.02 -4.01
C MET A 5 -4.20 -16.42 -5.36
N LYS A 6 -3.58 -17.23 -6.23
CA LYS A 6 -3.13 -16.78 -7.55
C LYS A 6 -4.30 -16.31 -8.43
N GLU A 7 -5.42 -17.05 -8.39
CA GLU A 7 -6.65 -16.68 -9.11
C GLU A 7 -7.26 -15.37 -8.57
N ALA A 8 -7.18 -15.12 -7.26
CA ALA A 8 -7.63 -13.87 -6.65
C ALA A 8 -6.77 -12.67 -7.09
N PHE A 9 -5.44 -12.84 -7.16
CA PHE A 9 -4.53 -11.80 -7.67
C PHE A 9 -4.74 -11.52 -9.16
N GLU A 10 -4.95 -12.55 -9.98
CA GLU A 10 -5.20 -12.41 -11.41
C GLU A 10 -6.55 -11.75 -11.72
N LYS A 11 -7.63 -12.12 -11.01
CA LYS A 11 -8.94 -11.44 -11.11
C LYS A 11 -8.89 -9.97 -10.66
N ALA A 12 -7.98 -9.63 -9.74
CA ALA A 12 -7.75 -8.25 -9.32
C ALA A 12 -6.91 -7.43 -10.32
N GLY A 13 -6.35 -8.06 -11.36
CA GLY A 13 -5.56 -7.40 -12.41
C GLY A 13 -4.04 -7.52 -12.24
N TYR A 14 -3.55 -8.35 -11.32
CA TYR A 14 -2.11 -8.58 -11.09
C TYR A 14 -1.63 -9.83 -11.86
N LYS A 15 -0.71 -9.67 -12.82
CA LYS A 15 -0.11 -10.81 -13.53
C LYS A 15 1.07 -11.40 -12.76
N SER A 16 0.99 -12.70 -12.43
CA SER A 16 2.12 -13.49 -11.90
C SER A 16 3.04 -13.92 -13.05
N LYS A 17 4.35 -13.61 -12.97
CA LYS A 17 5.36 -14.18 -13.88
C LYS A 17 5.55 -15.68 -13.56
N SER A 18 5.53 -16.51 -14.60
CA SER A 18 5.72 -17.97 -14.54
C SER A 18 7.18 -18.32 -14.22
N ASN A 19 7.41 -19.20 -13.23
CA ASN A 19 8.72 -19.77 -12.94
C ASN A 19 8.95 -20.98 -13.84
N ASN A 20 10.04 -20.96 -14.62
CA ASN A 20 10.63 -22.13 -15.24
C ASN A 20 11.72 -22.68 -14.30
N THR A 21 11.76 -24.00 -14.13
CA THR A 21 12.72 -24.77 -13.32
C THR A 21 14.18 -24.50 -13.68
N MET A 22 15.06 -24.21 -12.71
CA MET A 22 16.43 -24.76 -12.60
C MET A 22 17.27 -24.22 -11.40
N ASP A 23 18.04 -25.16 -10.84
CA ASP A 23 19.35 -25.06 -10.14
C ASP A 23 19.47 -24.31 -8.78
N PRO A 24 19.76 -25.01 -7.65
CA PRO A 24 19.87 -24.40 -6.33
C PRO A 24 21.11 -23.52 -6.09
N ASP A 25 22.09 -23.41 -7.01
CA ASP A 25 23.34 -22.67 -6.74
C ASP A 25 23.57 -21.36 -7.52
N LYS A 26 22.54 -20.78 -8.15
CA LYS A 26 22.68 -19.44 -8.78
C LYS A 26 21.44 -18.55 -8.64
N VAL A 27 21.32 -17.81 -7.53
CA VAL A 27 20.57 -16.54 -7.54
C VAL A 27 21.34 -15.45 -6.76
N LYS A 28 22.34 -14.87 -7.42
CA LYS A 28 22.70 -13.46 -7.23
C LYS A 28 22.13 -12.67 -8.42
N GLY A 29 21.23 -11.72 -8.14
CA GLY A 29 21.07 -10.52 -8.96
C GLY A 29 19.71 -10.29 -9.64
N ASN A 30 19.07 -9.21 -9.19
CA ASN A 30 18.15 -8.29 -9.88
C ASN A 30 16.70 -8.69 -10.18
N SER A 31 15.84 -8.38 -9.22
CA SER A 31 14.58 -7.65 -9.44
C SER A 31 14.63 -6.32 -8.70
N GLN A 32 15.47 -5.40 -9.18
CA GLN A 32 15.36 -3.98 -8.87
C GLN A 32 14.18 -3.41 -9.66
N ASP A 33 12.97 -3.49 -9.10
CA ASP A 33 11.98 -2.42 -9.27
C ASP A 33 11.93 -1.68 -7.93
N SER A 34 13.02 -0.95 -7.67
CA SER A 34 13.25 -0.13 -6.48
C SER A 34 12.30 1.06 -6.50
N PHE A 35 11.09 0.91 -5.97
CA PHE A 35 10.26 2.06 -5.66
C PHE A 35 10.76 2.69 -4.36
N PHE A 36 11.40 3.85 -4.50
CA PHE A 36 11.88 4.70 -3.41
C PHE A 36 10.80 5.74 -3.14
N LEU A 37 10.26 5.76 -1.92
CA LEU A 37 9.45 6.88 -1.46
C LEU A 37 10.42 8.06 -1.32
N ASP A 38 10.25 9.09 -2.15
CA ASP A 38 11.18 10.23 -2.15
C ASP A 38 11.13 10.95 -0.79
N THR A 39 12.20 11.66 -0.46
CA THR A 39 12.27 12.57 0.69
C THR A 39 11.10 13.57 0.67
N ASP A 40 10.60 13.89 -0.53
CA ASP A 40 9.41 14.73 -0.75
C ASP A 40 8.12 13.90 -0.98
N TYR A 41 7.93 12.85 -0.19
CA TYR A 41 6.68 12.09 -0.17
C TYR A 41 5.41 12.94 0.09
N PRO A 42 5.45 14.10 0.79
CA PRO A 42 4.29 14.97 0.89
C PRO A 42 3.84 15.52 -0.48
N ALA A 43 4.76 16.05 -1.29
CA ALA A 43 4.41 16.52 -2.65
C ALA A 43 3.90 15.36 -3.52
N GLN A 44 4.48 14.17 -3.37
CA GLN A 44 3.99 12.97 -4.05
C GLN A 44 2.54 12.64 -3.63
N ALA A 45 2.23 12.68 -2.34
CA ALA A 45 0.89 12.42 -1.82
C ALA A 45 -0.13 13.44 -2.34
N GLU A 46 0.25 14.71 -2.41
CA GLU A 46 -0.54 15.78 -3.00
C GLU A 46 -0.90 15.49 -4.46
N ILE A 47 0.10 15.18 -5.29
CA ILE A 47 -0.10 14.85 -6.71
C ILE A 47 -1.07 13.68 -6.86
N VAL A 48 -0.88 12.61 -6.06
CA VAL A 48 -1.75 11.43 -6.07
C VAL A 48 -3.20 11.79 -5.77
N ILE A 49 -3.45 12.60 -4.74
CA ILE A 49 -4.82 13.02 -4.38
C ILE A 49 -5.43 13.91 -5.46
N MET A 50 -4.66 14.84 -6.03
CA MET A 50 -5.14 15.68 -7.12
C MET A 50 -5.50 14.85 -8.36
N GLU A 51 -4.66 13.89 -8.73
CA GLU A 51 -4.94 12.98 -9.83
C GLU A 51 -6.15 12.08 -9.57
N LEU A 52 -6.28 11.57 -8.34
CA LEU A 52 -7.42 10.77 -7.94
C LEU A 52 -8.71 11.59 -8.04
N LYS A 53 -8.68 12.84 -7.57
CA LYS A 53 -9.81 13.78 -7.68
C LYS A 53 -10.20 14.03 -9.13
N LYS A 54 -9.21 14.27 -10.00
CA LYS A 54 -9.44 14.45 -11.44
C LYS A 54 -10.02 13.18 -12.07
N PHE A 55 -9.51 12.01 -11.72
CA PHE A 55 -9.95 10.72 -12.24
C PHE A 55 -11.39 10.38 -11.82
N LEU A 56 -11.71 10.52 -10.54
CA LEU A 56 -13.04 10.20 -10.01
C LEU A 56 -14.09 11.26 -10.39
N GLY A 57 -13.67 12.51 -10.62
CA GLY A 57 -14.54 13.61 -11.00
C GLY A 57 -15.71 13.75 -10.02
N ARG A 58 -16.95 13.65 -10.52
CA ARG A 58 -18.16 13.72 -9.67
C ARG A 58 -18.24 12.61 -8.61
N LYS A 59 -17.58 11.48 -8.83
CA LYS A 59 -17.53 10.37 -7.86
C LYS A 59 -16.52 10.61 -6.74
N TYR A 60 -15.67 11.65 -6.81
CA TYR A 60 -14.67 11.91 -5.75
C TYR A 60 -15.31 12.09 -4.37
N GLY A 61 -16.52 12.65 -4.29
CA GLY A 61 -17.25 12.76 -3.03
C GLY A 61 -17.66 11.42 -2.39
N GLN A 62 -17.59 10.31 -3.13
CA GLN A 62 -17.79 8.95 -2.61
C GLN A 62 -16.51 8.35 -2.03
N PHE A 63 -15.34 8.89 -2.40
CA PHE A 63 -14.08 8.60 -1.73
C PHE A 63 -14.01 9.48 -0.48
N THR A 64 -14.51 8.98 0.65
CA THR A 64 -14.64 9.75 1.88
C THR A 64 -13.46 9.52 2.82
N THR A 65 -13.25 10.46 3.76
CA THR A 65 -12.19 10.36 4.76
C THR A 65 -12.30 9.07 5.58
N SER A 66 -13.52 8.59 5.84
CA SER A 66 -13.74 7.34 6.60
C SER A 66 -13.12 6.11 5.93
N LYS A 67 -13.13 6.05 4.60
CA LYS A 67 -12.65 4.89 3.83
C LYS A 67 -11.13 4.79 3.92
N ILE A 68 -10.44 5.92 3.77
CA ILE A 68 -8.99 5.98 3.93
C ILE A 68 -8.56 5.91 5.39
N ARG A 69 -9.35 6.47 6.33
CA ARG A 69 -9.08 6.38 7.78
C ARG A 69 -9.11 4.94 8.28
N ASN A 70 -10.04 4.11 7.79
CA ASN A 70 -10.06 2.69 8.16
C ASN A 70 -8.76 1.95 7.77
N ILE A 71 -8.14 2.34 6.65
CA ILE A 71 -6.84 1.80 6.25
C ILE A 71 -5.73 2.41 7.13
N LEU A 72 -5.74 3.74 7.29
CA LEU A 72 -4.75 4.46 8.11
C LEU A 72 -4.73 3.95 9.55
N SER A 73 -5.87 3.69 10.19
CA SER A 73 -5.92 3.17 11.56
C SER A 73 -5.11 1.90 11.74
N ARG A 74 -5.14 0.98 10.76
CA ARG A 74 -4.33 -0.25 10.81
C ARG A 74 -2.84 0.00 10.59
N VAL A 75 -2.52 0.99 9.76
CA VAL A 75 -1.14 1.44 9.59
C VAL A 75 -0.63 2.08 10.88
N SER A 76 -1.41 2.95 11.51
CA SER A 76 -1.09 3.61 12.78
C SER A 76 -0.93 2.62 13.92
N GLU A 77 -1.77 1.57 13.99
CA GLU A 77 -1.62 0.48 14.97
C GLU A 77 -0.24 -0.18 14.87
N ILE A 78 0.20 -0.52 13.65
CA ILE A 78 1.54 -1.12 13.43
C ILE A 78 2.64 -0.09 13.68
N TYR A 79 2.44 1.16 13.25
CA TYR A 79 3.40 2.25 13.43
C TYR A 79 3.70 2.52 14.90
N ASN A 80 2.69 2.52 15.77
CA ASN A 80 2.88 2.72 17.20
C ASN A 80 3.87 1.69 17.76
N ASP A 81 3.71 0.41 17.42
CA ASP A 81 4.61 -0.66 17.89
C ASP A 81 6.02 -0.56 17.27
N VAL A 82 6.10 -0.26 15.97
CA VAL A 82 7.38 -0.06 15.26
C VAL A 82 8.14 1.15 15.79
N SER A 83 7.44 2.23 16.15
CA SER A 83 8.04 3.47 16.64
C SER A 83 8.72 3.29 18.00
N LEU A 84 8.17 2.40 18.85
CA LEU A 84 8.71 2.05 20.16
C LEU A 84 9.93 1.13 20.08
N THR A 85 10.12 0.47 18.94
CA THR A 85 11.24 -0.45 18.72
C THR A 85 12.47 0.31 18.23
N GLN A 86 13.66 -0.01 18.77
CA GLN A 86 14.94 0.60 18.35
C GLN A 86 15.65 -0.18 17.23
N ASN A 87 15.27 -1.44 17.01
CA ASN A 87 15.87 -2.29 15.99
C ASN A 87 15.54 -1.81 14.58
N GLU A 88 16.54 -1.77 13.70
CA GLU A 88 16.33 -1.42 12.28
C GLU A 88 15.59 -2.51 11.50
N VAL A 89 15.66 -3.75 11.97
CA VAL A 89 14.98 -4.93 11.41
C VAL A 89 13.72 -5.20 12.22
N LEU A 90 12.60 -5.31 11.51
CA LEU A 90 11.28 -5.62 12.06
C LEU A 90 11.24 -7.08 12.49
N ASP A 91 10.65 -7.35 13.65
CA ASP A 91 10.40 -8.72 14.08
C ASP A 91 9.35 -9.43 13.20
N GLN A 92 9.25 -10.75 13.39
CA GLN A 92 8.35 -11.57 12.58
C GLN A 92 6.87 -11.23 12.80
N ASP A 93 6.47 -10.76 13.99
CA ASP A 93 5.08 -10.39 14.28
C ASP A 93 4.67 -9.16 13.47
N ILE A 94 5.50 -8.11 13.49
CA ILE A 94 5.30 -6.91 12.69
C ILE A 94 5.28 -7.24 11.19
N GLN A 95 6.22 -8.07 10.72
CA GLN A 95 6.23 -8.50 9.32
C GLN A 95 4.93 -9.23 8.93
N ASN A 96 4.41 -10.10 9.80
CA ASN A 96 3.14 -10.80 9.57
C ASN A 96 1.95 -9.82 9.54
N ARG A 97 1.95 -8.79 10.39
CA ARG A 97 0.93 -7.74 10.39
C ARG A 97 0.96 -6.88 9.13
N ILE A 98 2.15 -6.57 8.61
CA ILE A 98 2.32 -5.90 7.31
C ILE A 98 1.79 -6.78 6.17
N ALA A 99 2.05 -8.09 6.19
CA ALA A 99 1.49 -9.01 5.22
C ALA A 99 -0.06 -9.06 5.30
N TYR A 100 -0.62 -9.00 6.51
CA TYR A 100 -2.06 -8.93 6.70
C TYR A 100 -2.66 -7.59 6.21
N LEU A 101 -1.96 -6.48 6.42
CA LEU A 101 -2.34 -5.17 5.88
C LEU A 101 -2.46 -5.20 4.35
N LYS A 102 -1.52 -5.88 3.68
CA LYS A 102 -1.58 -6.10 2.22
C LYS A 102 -2.85 -6.87 1.81
N ILE A 103 -3.16 -7.97 2.50
CA ILE A 103 -4.39 -8.76 2.23
C ILE A 103 -5.63 -7.88 2.42
N ARG A 104 -5.66 -7.08 3.49
CA ARG A 104 -6.78 -6.18 3.75
C ARG A 104 -6.96 -5.15 2.65
N LEU A 105 -5.86 -4.58 2.14
CA LEU A 105 -5.91 -3.59 1.07
C LEU A 105 -6.45 -4.19 -0.24
N VAL A 106 -6.05 -5.43 -0.56
CA VAL A 106 -6.62 -6.19 -1.69
C VAL A 106 -8.12 -6.42 -1.51
N TYR A 107 -8.55 -6.79 -0.30
CA TYR A 107 -9.97 -6.95 0.01
C TYR A 107 -10.77 -5.66 -0.19
N GLU A 108 -10.30 -4.51 0.30
CA GLU A 108 -10.99 -3.23 0.11
C GLU A 108 -11.05 -2.84 -1.38
N CYS A 109 -10.01 -3.14 -2.17
CA CYS A 109 -10.05 -2.98 -3.63
C CYS A 109 -11.13 -3.85 -4.27
N GLY A 110 -11.33 -5.08 -3.79
CA GLY A 110 -12.38 -5.97 -4.30
C GLY A 110 -13.78 -5.55 -3.87
N ARG A 111 -13.92 -4.97 -2.67
CA ARG A 111 -15.19 -4.51 -2.11
C ARG A 111 -15.71 -3.23 -2.77
N GLU A 112 -14.81 -2.29 -3.09
CA GLU A 112 -15.16 -1.00 -3.72
C GLU A 112 -14.22 -0.68 -4.90
N PRO A 113 -14.27 -1.47 -5.98
CA PRO A 113 -13.29 -1.41 -7.06
C PRO A 113 -13.29 -0.08 -7.82
N ASP A 114 -14.42 0.61 -7.93
CA ASP A 114 -14.49 1.89 -8.66
C ASP A 114 -13.93 3.08 -7.88
N ILE A 115 -13.77 2.94 -6.55
CA ILE A 115 -13.47 4.04 -5.62
C ILE A 115 -12.13 3.82 -4.93
N ILE A 116 -11.89 2.63 -4.38
CA ILE A 116 -10.67 2.31 -3.62
C ILE A 116 -9.54 1.86 -4.52
N LYS A 117 -9.80 1.03 -5.52
CA LYS A 117 -8.75 0.52 -6.40
C LYS A 117 -7.98 1.64 -7.11
N PRO A 118 -8.60 2.70 -7.68
CA PRO A 118 -7.86 3.80 -8.29
C PRO A 118 -6.98 4.55 -7.30
N PHE A 119 -7.41 4.69 -6.04
CA PHE A 119 -6.58 5.27 -4.98
C PHE A 119 -5.36 4.39 -4.70
N VAL A 120 -5.57 3.09 -4.48
CA VAL A 120 -4.49 2.12 -4.18
C VAL A 120 -3.46 2.05 -5.31
N GLU A 121 -3.91 2.04 -6.57
CA GLU A 121 -3.05 2.00 -7.74
C GLU A 121 -2.28 3.31 -7.94
N LYS A 122 -2.96 4.46 -7.88
CA LYS A 122 -2.30 5.77 -8.04
C LYS A 122 -1.29 6.05 -6.93
N ALA A 123 -1.65 5.69 -5.70
CA ALA A 123 -0.78 5.83 -4.54
C ALA A 123 0.30 4.75 -4.47
N LYS A 124 0.27 3.72 -5.33
CA LYS A 124 1.23 2.61 -5.37
C LYS A 124 1.37 1.86 -4.05
N LEU A 125 0.28 1.77 -3.29
CA LEU A 125 0.33 1.27 -1.90
C LEU A 125 0.75 -0.20 -1.82
N LEU A 126 0.28 -1.04 -2.75
CA LEU A 126 0.65 -2.46 -2.76
C LEU A 126 2.11 -2.67 -3.17
N GLU A 127 2.64 -1.88 -4.10
CA GLU A 127 4.06 -1.90 -4.45
C GLU A 127 4.93 -1.45 -3.28
N LEU A 128 4.54 -0.35 -2.62
CA LEU A 128 5.21 0.14 -1.42
C LEU A 128 5.26 -0.92 -0.31
N LEU A 129 4.11 -1.52 0.02
CA LEU A 129 4.03 -2.57 1.04
C LEU A 129 4.94 -3.76 0.71
N ASN A 130 5.06 -4.14 -0.58
CA ASN A 130 5.99 -5.20 -0.99
C ASN A 130 7.46 -4.81 -0.85
N ALA A 131 7.79 -3.52 -1.01
CA ALA A 131 9.15 -3.01 -0.94
C ALA A 131 9.66 -2.79 0.50
N ILE A 132 8.76 -2.79 1.50
CA ILE A 132 9.13 -2.61 2.92
C ILE A 132 10.10 -3.72 3.38
N GLY A 133 9.81 -4.98 3.05
CA GLY A 133 10.57 -6.12 3.55
C GLY A 133 10.54 -6.17 5.08
N ASP A 134 11.71 -6.26 5.69
CA ASP A 134 11.93 -6.23 7.14
C ASP A 134 12.46 -4.87 7.63
N SER A 135 12.46 -3.83 6.80
CA SER A 135 13.05 -2.54 7.16
C SER A 135 12.10 -1.68 7.99
N ARG A 136 12.50 -1.35 9.22
CA ARG A 136 11.80 -0.41 10.10
C ARG A 136 11.61 0.95 9.43
N LYS A 137 12.68 1.50 8.85
CA LYS A 137 12.63 2.82 8.22
C LYS A 137 11.60 2.86 7.09
N ARG A 138 11.59 1.85 6.21
CA ARG A 138 10.65 1.81 5.09
C ARG A 138 9.20 1.72 5.56
N PHE A 139 8.93 0.99 6.65
CA PHE A 139 7.59 0.97 7.22
C PHE A 139 7.17 2.33 7.80
N ILE A 140 8.08 3.02 8.50
CA ILE A 140 7.84 4.38 9.02
C ILE A 140 7.57 5.36 7.87
N ASP A 141 8.39 5.33 6.81
CA ASP A 141 8.19 6.17 5.63
C ASP A 141 6.80 5.90 4.99
N TYR A 142 6.40 4.63 4.88
CA TYR A 142 5.07 4.24 4.42
C TYR A 142 3.93 4.78 5.29
N ALA A 143 4.10 4.75 6.62
CA ALA A 143 3.11 5.27 7.56
C ALA A 143 2.92 6.79 7.39
N HIS A 144 4.01 7.56 7.31
CA HIS A 144 3.94 9.00 7.09
C HIS A 144 3.34 9.35 5.72
N TYR A 145 3.62 8.56 4.69
CA TYR A 145 2.99 8.73 3.38
C TYR A 145 1.47 8.52 3.44
N MET A 146 1.01 7.50 4.17
CA MET A 146 -0.42 7.27 4.40
C MET A 146 -1.08 8.43 5.13
N GLU A 147 -0.40 9.04 6.11
CA GLU A 147 -0.89 10.25 6.79
C GLU A 147 -0.98 11.44 5.83
N ALA A 148 0.04 11.66 5.00
CA ALA A 148 0.04 12.72 4.00
C ALA A 148 -1.13 12.56 2.99
N LEU A 149 -1.39 11.34 2.51
CA LEU A 149 -2.53 11.06 1.62
C LEU A 149 -3.87 11.44 2.28
N VAL A 150 -4.04 11.13 3.57
CA VAL A 150 -5.26 11.50 4.32
C VAL A 150 -5.36 13.01 4.50
N ALA A 151 -4.25 13.67 4.84
CA ALA A 151 -4.20 15.12 5.02
C ALA A 151 -4.56 15.87 3.73
N TYR A 152 -3.94 15.51 2.60
CA TYR A 152 -4.25 16.11 1.31
C TYR A 152 -5.65 15.76 0.81
N HIS A 153 -6.12 14.53 1.05
CA HIS A 153 -7.51 14.17 0.74
C HIS A 153 -8.48 15.13 1.44
N ARG A 154 -8.26 15.37 2.74
CA ARG A 154 -9.07 16.30 3.53
C ARG A 154 -8.95 17.74 3.02
N TYR A 155 -7.73 18.20 2.76
CA TYR A 155 -7.46 19.55 2.24
C TYR A 155 -8.19 19.82 0.92
N TYR A 156 -8.16 18.87 -0.02
CA TYR A 156 -8.80 18.98 -1.33
C TYR A 156 -10.31 18.70 -1.35
N GLY A 157 -10.98 18.77 -0.19
CA GLY A 157 -12.43 18.67 -0.07
C GLY A 157 -12.96 17.25 0.12
N GLY A 158 -12.13 16.35 0.63
CA GLY A 158 -12.55 15.05 1.15
C GLY A 158 -13.56 15.21 2.28
N ARG A 159 -14.77 14.70 2.07
CA ARG A 159 -15.85 14.80 3.05
C ARG A 159 -15.64 13.76 4.14
N ASP A 160 -15.95 14.13 5.38
CA ASP A 160 -16.28 13.12 6.37
C ASP A 160 -17.61 12.49 5.95
N ASN A 161 -17.75 11.18 6.19
CA ASN A 161 -19.03 10.49 6.02
C ASN A 161 -20.12 11.20 6.80
#